data_AF-A0A951US89-F1
#
_entry.id   AF-A0A951US89-F1
#
_cell.length_a   1.000
_cell.length_b   1.000
_cell.length_c   1.000
_cell.angle_alpha   90.00
_cell.angle_beta   90.00
_cell.angle_gamma   90.00
#
_symmetry.space_group_name_H-M   'P 1'
#
loop_
_entity.id
_entity.type
_entity.pdbx_description
1 polymer ?
#
loop_
_entity_poly.entity_id
_entity_poly.type
_entity_poly.pdbx_seq_one_letter_code
_entity_poly.pdbx_strand_id
1 'polypeptide(L)'
;MRRPTVFLSQFLLSLWIVLVAAFLWLLVPNAPDVPNNAPFAGVSIHTEQNVPTYLPNRSFQCTETEQEFQCQTDIQDRLLTLNMTKGQGYPYDLSNCRASYGGQAVGCQETGQTYAPALAKLYKITNLNLSLQQIQAVRQTYWGLNTLMQWGELRLIWISVGLSLTAGMNAVVFAWLYPGIWSKGFVSFACGFGVYQLAEGSLGRVPFDVITPYGLTPNDWFWVVRGVAIAAGIATMMVTALLLWHRVGHFSRVLISLIAGAGIFSLAWWSFSWNVGYV
;
A
#
# COMPACT_ATOMS: atom_id res chain seq x y z
N MET A 1 19.41 -23.48 30.13
CA MET A 1 18.31 -23.59 29.14
C MET A 1 18.07 -22.34 28.26
N ARG A 2 18.87 -21.26 28.33
CA ARG A 2 18.64 -20.02 27.54
C ARG A 2 18.99 -20.10 26.04
N ARG A 3 19.82 -21.05 25.59
CA ARG A 3 20.29 -21.12 24.19
C ARG A 3 19.21 -21.44 23.13
N PRO A 4 18.30 -22.41 23.34
CA PRO A 4 17.27 -22.73 22.33
C PRO A 4 16.25 -21.60 22.14
N THR A 5 15.91 -20.85 23.20
CA THR A 5 14.98 -19.72 23.08
C THR A 5 15.59 -18.54 22.30
N VAL A 6 16.90 -18.31 22.45
CA VAL A 6 17.65 -17.30 21.65
C VAL A 6 17.60 -17.64 20.18
N PHE A 7 18.00 -18.87 19.87
CA PHE A 7 18.01 -19.36 18.51
C PHE A 7 16.62 -19.26 17.86
N LEU A 8 15.58 -19.72 18.56
CA LEU A 8 14.22 -19.69 18.05
C LEU A 8 13.73 -18.26 17.78
N SER A 9 13.94 -17.33 18.71
CA SER A 9 13.51 -15.93 18.53
C SER A 9 14.22 -15.23 17.37
N GLN A 10 15.54 -15.44 17.22
CA GLN A 10 16.33 -14.85 16.13
C GLN A 10 15.97 -15.48 14.79
N PHE A 11 15.72 -16.79 14.78
CA PHE A 11 15.26 -17.51 13.60
C PHE A 11 13.88 -17.00 13.13
N LEU A 12 12.92 -16.87 14.05
CA LEU A 12 11.58 -16.36 13.72
C LEU A 12 11.61 -14.90 13.22
N LEU A 13 12.42 -14.05 13.84
CA LEU A 13 12.60 -12.67 13.39
C LEU A 13 13.21 -12.62 11.98
N SER A 14 14.25 -13.43 11.73
CA SER A 14 14.92 -13.49 10.42
C SER A 14 13.99 -14.04 9.34
N LEU A 15 13.24 -15.10 9.65
CA LEU A 15 12.23 -15.67 8.75
C LEU A 15 11.13 -14.65 8.43
N TRP A 16 10.67 -13.90 9.42
CA TRP A 16 9.69 -12.83 9.22
C TRP A 16 10.22 -11.75 8.27
N ILE A 17 11.46 -11.28 8.48
CA ILE A 17 12.10 -10.28 7.59
C ILE A 17 12.16 -10.80 6.14
N VAL A 18 12.56 -12.06 5.95
CA VAL A 18 12.64 -12.68 4.61
C VAL A 18 11.26 -12.79 3.96
N LEU A 19 10.24 -13.25 4.70
CA LEU A 19 8.87 -13.38 4.20
C LEU A 19 8.27 -12.02 3.81
N VAL A 20 8.51 -11.00 4.63
CA VAL A 20 8.06 -9.63 4.35
C VAL A 20 8.76 -9.04 3.15
N ALA A 21 10.08 -9.19 3.04
CA ALA A 21 10.84 -8.72 1.89
C ALA A 21 10.36 -9.41 0.60
N ALA A 22 10.12 -10.72 0.64
CA ALA A 22 9.57 -11.47 -0.50
C ALA A 22 8.14 -11.01 -0.86
N PHE A 23 7.29 -10.76 0.13
CA PHE A 23 5.93 -10.25 -0.09
C PHE A 23 5.92 -8.85 -0.71
N LEU A 24 6.72 -7.92 -0.16
CA LEU A 24 6.86 -6.57 -0.73
C LEU A 24 7.45 -6.61 -2.14
N TRP A 25 8.46 -7.45 -2.37
CA TRP A 25 9.04 -7.65 -3.69
C TRP A 25 8.05 -8.24 -4.69
N LEU A 26 7.07 -9.04 -4.26
CA LEU A 26 5.99 -9.53 -5.11
C LEU A 26 4.95 -8.44 -5.41
N LEU A 27 4.68 -7.54 -4.45
CA LEU A 27 3.70 -6.47 -4.63
C LEU A 27 4.20 -5.36 -5.57
N VAL A 28 5.41 -4.85 -5.37
CA VAL A 28 5.95 -3.70 -6.13
C VAL A 28 5.85 -3.86 -7.66
N PRO A 29 6.30 -4.96 -8.29
CA PRO A 29 6.23 -5.12 -9.74
C PRO A 29 4.85 -5.53 -10.24
N ASN A 30 3.89 -5.87 -9.37
CA ASN A 30 2.54 -6.29 -9.77
C ASN A 30 1.44 -5.31 -9.36
N ALA A 31 1.83 -4.21 -8.70
CA ALA A 31 0.94 -3.14 -8.33
C ALA A 31 0.43 -2.38 -9.57
N PRO A 32 -0.86 -2.01 -9.63
CA PRO A 32 -1.36 -0.94 -10.47
C PRO A 32 -0.61 0.36 -10.14
N ASP A 33 0.24 0.84 -11.06
CA ASP A 33 1.08 2.02 -10.83
C ASP A 33 0.46 3.24 -11.51
N VAL A 34 -0.19 4.17 -10.79
CA VAL A 34 -0.94 5.31 -11.37
C VAL A 34 -0.28 6.67 -11.06
N PRO A 35 0.03 7.53 -12.05
CA PRO A 35 0.67 7.20 -13.32
C PRO A 35 1.91 8.07 -13.60
N ASN A 36 2.89 7.49 -14.31
CA ASN A 36 3.78 8.30 -15.16
C ASN A 36 3.22 8.47 -16.58
N ASN A 37 2.31 7.61 -17.08
CA ASN A 37 1.86 7.68 -18.48
C ASN A 37 0.34 7.47 -18.76
N ALA A 38 -0.48 6.80 -17.94
CA ALA A 38 -1.89 6.47 -18.27
C ALA A 38 -2.89 6.97 -17.22
N PRO A 39 -4.02 7.62 -17.59
CA PRO A 39 -4.90 8.28 -16.63
C PRO A 39 -5.90 7.34 -15.91
N PHE A 40 -5.68 6.02 -15.95
CA PHE A 40 -6.56 5.00 -15.36
C PHE A 40 -5.76 3.93 -14.60
N ALA A 41 -6.43 3.22 -13.69
CA ALA A 41 -5.79 2.21 -12.84
C ALA A 41 -5.51 0.89 -13.57
N GLY A 42 -6.49 0.43 -14.36
CA GLY A 42 -6.37 -0.81 -15.11
C GLY A 42 -7.59 -1.10 -15.94
N VAL A 43 -7.48 -2.16 -16.75
CA VAL A 43 -8.50 -2.58 -17.69
C VAL A 43 -8.81 -4.05 -17.47
N SER A 44 -10.09 -4.39 -17.31
CA SER A 44 -10.56 -5.77 -17.18
C SER A 44 -11.21 -6.24 -18.48
N ILE A 45 -10.74 -7.35 -19.04
CA ILE A 45 -11.38 -8.07 -20.13
C ILE A 45 -12.43 -8.99 -19.53
N HIS A 46 -13.68 -8.82 -19.93
CA HIS A 46 -14.76 -9.73 -19.60
C HIS A 46 -15.19 -10.54 -20.82
N THR A 47 -15.24 -11.85 -20.65
CA THR A 47 -15.82 -12.79 -21.60
C THR A 47 -16.97 -13.56 -20.95
N GLU A 48 -17.79 -14.21 -21.77
CA GLU A 48 -19.00 -14.92 -21.34
C GLU A 48 -18.75 -15.98 -20.25
N GLN A 49 -17.49 -16.44 -20.11
CA GLN A 49 -17.07 -17.46 -19.14
C GLN A 49 -16.68 -16.90 -17.75
N ASN A 50 -17.09 -15.66 -17.45
CA ASN A 50 -17.32 -15.14 -16.09
C ASN A 50 -16.11 -14.92 -15.17
N VAL A 51 -14.86 -15.14 -15.64
CA VAL A 51 -13.67 -14.74 -14.85
C VAL A 51 -12.95 -13.56 -15.53
N PRO A 52 -12.95 -12.36 -14.92
CA PRO A 52 -12.28 -11.21 -15.51
C PRO A 52 -10.77 -11.44 -15.62
N THR A 53 -10.19 -10.93 -16.70
CA THR A 53 -8.73 -10.90 -16.91
C THR A 53 -8.28 -9.46 -16.86
N TYR A 54 -7.35 -9.15 -15.97
CA TYR A 54 -6.88 -7.80 -15.71
C TYR A 54 -5.60 -7.50 -16.49
N LEU A 55 -5.57 -6.31 -17.10
CA LEU A 55 -4.43 -5.72 -17.78
C LEU A 55 -3.93 -4.53 -16.94
N PRO A 56 -2.62 -4.46 -16.65
CA PRO A 56 -2.05 -3.34 -15.93
C PRO A 56 -2.05 -2.09 -16.83
N ASN A 57 -2.21 -0.91 -16.26
CA ASN A 57 -2.12 0.34 -17.02
C ASN A 57 -0.77 0.54 -17.73
N ARG A 58 0.35 0.05 -17.17
CA ARG A 58 1.69 0.14 -17.76
C ARG A 58 1.85 -0.59 -19.10
N SER A 59 0.95 -1.51 -19.44
CA SER A 59 0.98 -2.15 -20.76
C SER A 59 0.46 -1.22 -21.86
N PHE A 60 -0.16 -0.09 -21.49
CA PHE A 60 -0.69 0.89 -22.42
C PHE A 60 0.30 2.02 -22.65
N GLN A 61 0.53 2.33 -23.92
CA GLN A 61 1.19 3.55 -24.34
C GLN A 61 0.12 4.60 -24.57
N CYS A 62 0.16 5.68 -23.80
CA CYS A 62 -0.84 6.73 -23.89
C CYS A 62 -0.25 8.03 -24.43
N THR A 63 -0.99 8.66 -25.33
CA THR A 63 -0.75 10.00 -25.85
C THR A 63 -1.86 10.92 -25.37
N GLU A 64 -1.46 12.02 -24.75
CA GLU A 64 -2.36 13.08 -24.31
C GLU A 64 -2.57 14.08 -25.45
N THR A 65 -3.83 14.34 -25.79
CA THR A 65 -4.26 15.40 -26.71
C THR A 65 -5.04 16.45 -25.92
N GLU A 66 -5.35 17.63 -26.48
CA GLU A 66 -6.03 18.71 -25.76
C GLU A 66 -7.35 18.27 -25.10
N GLN A 67 -8.13 17.41 -25.76
CA GLN A 67 -9.48 17.00 -25.31
C GLN A 67 -9.60 15.51 -24.96
N GLU A 68 -8.62 14.68 -25.35
CA GLU A 68 -8.72 13.23 -25.26
C GLU A 68 -7.39 12.58 -24.81
N PHE A 69 -7.52 11.42 -24.18
CA PHE A 69 -6.43 10.46 -23.97
C PHE A 69 -6.62 9.29 -24.90
N GLN A 70 -5.59 9.00 -25.69
CA GLN A 70 -5.54 7.81 -26.53
C GLN A 70 -4.51 6.85 -25.94
N CYS A 71 -4.93 5.67 -25.54
CA CYS A 71 -4.10 4.63 -24.95
C CYS A 71 -4.15 3.37 -25.79
N GLN A 72 -2.99 2.79 -26.11
CA GLN A 72 -2.89 1.65 -27.02
C GLN A 72 -2.05 0.54 -26.40
N THR A 73 -2.45 -0.71 -26.62
CA THR A 73 -1.68 -1.89 -26.22
C THR A 73 -1.92 -3.03 -27.21
N ASP A 74 -0.93 -3.89 -27.40
CA ASP A 74 -1.07 -5.08 -28.25
C ASP A 74 -1.49 -6.29 -27.41
N ILE A 75 -2.54 -6.97 -27.88
CA ILE A 75 -3.04 -8.20 -27.28
C ILE A 75 -3.12 -9.23 -28.41
N GLN A 76 -2.30 -10.29 -28.34
CA GLN A 76 -2.33 -11.39 -29.32
C GLN A 76 -2.22 -10.88 -30.78
N ASP A 77 -1.22 -10.03 -31.05
CA ASP A 77 -0.93 -9.44 -32.36
C ASP A 77 -2.06 -8.56 -32.94
N ARG A 78 -2.97 -8.08 -32.08
CA ARG A 78 -4.01 -7.12 -32.44
C ARG A 78 -4.00 -5.94 -31.48
N LEU A 79 -4.09 -4.75 -32.06
CA LEU A 79 -4.08 -3.50 -31.30
C LEU A 79 -5.42 -3.30 -30.60
N LEU A 80 -5.38 -3.11 -29.27
CA LEU A 80 -6.46 -2.57 -28.46
C LEU A 80 -6.21 -1.08 -28.26
N THR A 81 -7.12 -0.24 -28.74
CA THR A 81 -7.09 1.22 -28.57
C THR A 81 -8.22 1.65 -27.65
N LEU A 82 -7.90 2.51 -26.69
CA LEU A 82 -8.83 3.13 -25.75
C LEU A 82 -8.75 4.64 -25.92
N ASN A 83 -9.88 5.27 -26.21
CA ASN A 83 -10.01 6.72 -26.25
C ASN A 83 -10.92 7.19 -25.12
N MET A 84 -10.49 8.19 -24.37
CA MET A 84 -11.23 8.74 -23.23
C MET A 84 -11.24 10.26 -23.34
N THR A 85 -12.40 10.89 -23.13
CA THR A 85 -12.52 12.35 -23.15
C THR A 85 -12.20 12.92 -21.77
N LYS A 86 -11.43 14.02 -21.74
CA LYS A 86 -11.15 14.75 -20.49
C LYS A 86 -12.43 15.39 -19.96
N GLY A 87 -12.78 15.07 -18.72
CA GLY A 87 -13.88 15.70 -17.99
C GLY A 87 -13.49 17.08 -17.45
N GLN A 88 -14.44 17.74 -16.78
CA GLN A 88 -14.23 19.08 -16.21
C GLN A 88 -13.29 19.07 -14.98
N GLY A 89 -13.11 17.90 -14.35
CA GLY A 89 -12.26 17.67 -13.17
C GLY A 89 -10.94 16.95 -13.45
N TYR A 90 -10.23 17.33 -14.53
CA TYR A 90 -8.91 16.77 -14.88
C TYR A 90 -7.90 16.90 -13.70
N PRO A 91 -7.04 15.89 -13.40
CA PRO A 91 -6.82 14.60 -14.08
C PRO A 91 -7.69 13.42 -13.64
N TYR A 92 -8.67 13.63 -12.76
CA TYR A 92 -9.40 12.53 -12.09
C TYR A 92 -10.74 12.19 -12.77
N ASP A 93 -11.23 13.05 -13.65
CA ASP A 93 -12.48 12.84 -14.38
C ASP A 93 -12.22 12.52 -15.86
N LEU A 94 -12.39 11.25 -16.21
CA LEU A 94 -12.40 10.74 -17.57
C LEU A 94 -13.80 10.29 -17.93
N SER A 95 -14.30 10.69 -19.09
CA SER A 95 -15.64 10.33 -19.56
C SER A 95 -15.58 9.68 -20.94
N ASN A 96 -16.70 9.08 -21.37
CA ASN A 96 -16.89 8.51 -22.71
C ASN A 96 -15.78 7.57 -23.17
N CYS A 97 -15.47 6.52 -22.40
CA CYS A 97 -14.53 5.51 -22.86
C CYS A 97 -15.04 4.83 -24.14
N ARG A 98 -14.26 4.92 -25.21
CA ARG A 98 -14.45 4.21 -26.48
C ARG A 98 -13.29 3.25 -26.67
N ALA A 99 -13.58 2.02 -27.06
CA ALA A 99 -12.56 1.01 -27.28
C ALA A 99 -12.69 0.40 -28.68
N SER A 100 -11.54 0.10 -29.30
CA SER A 100 -11.49 -0.67 -30.53
C SER A 100 -10.42 -1.76 -30.44
N TYR A 101 -10.70 -2.93 -31.00
CA TYR A 101 -9.80 -4.07 -31.03
C TYR A 101 -9.65 -4.58 -32.47
N GLY A 102 -8.43 -4.51 -33.02
CA GLY A 102 -8.19 -4.82 -34.44
C GLY A 102 -9.04 -3.97 -35.40
N GLY A 103 -9.35 -2.73 -35.01
CA GLY A 103 -10.20 -1.81 -35.78
C GLY A 103 -11.71 -1.99 -35.60
N GLN A 104 -12.17 -3.01 -34.86
CA GLN A 104 -13.60 -3.20 -34.56
C GLN A 104 -13.98 -2.53 -33.24
N ALA A 105 -15.13 -1.86 -33.20
CA ALA A 105 -15.63 -1.26 -31.97
C ALA A 105 -15.98 -2.35 -30.94
N VAL A 106 -15.48 -2.20 -29.72
CA VAL A 106 -15.75 -3.10 -28.59
C VAL A 106 -16.35 -2.29 -27.43
N GLY A 107 -17.02 -2.97 -26.50
CA GLY A 107 -17.64 -2.29 -25.37
C GLY A 107 -16.57 -1.77 -24.41
N CYS A 108 -16.71 -0.54 -23.93
CA CYS A 108 -15.92 -0.01 -22.80
C CYS A 108 -16.87 0.60 -21.76
N GLN A 109 -16.76 0.17 -20.52
CA GLN A 109 -17.60 0.65 -19.41
C GLN A 109 -16.74 0.93 -18.19
N GLU A 110 -17.03 2.01 -17.47
CA GLU A 110 -16.46 2.26 -16.14
C GLU A 110 -17.09 1.28 -15.14
N THR A 111 -16.27 0.58 -14.37
CA THR A 111 -16.73 -0.40 -13.37
C THR A 111 -16.50 0.01 -11.93
N GLY A 112 -15.82 1.13 -11.71
CA GLY A 112 -15.49 1.64 -10.38
C GLY A 112 -14.16 2.38 -10.38
N GLN A 113 -13.64 2.58 -9.17
CA GLN A 113 -12.39 3.30 -8.91
C GLN A 113 -11.53 2.48 -7.95
N THR A 114 -10.21 2.60 -8.03
CA THR A 114 -9.32 2.06 -6.99
C THR A 114 -9.38 2.92 -5.73
N TYR A 115 -9.13 2.32 -4.56
CA TYR A 115 -9.14 3.02 -3.28
C TYR A 115 -7.85 3.84 -3.01
N ALA A 116 -6.93 3.92 -3.98
CA ALA A 116 -5.52 4.20 -3.75
C ALA A 116 -4.76 4.58 -5.04
N PRO A 117 -3.79 5.53 -5.03
CA PRO A 117 -3.69 6.77 -4.25
C PRO A 117 -4.38 7.96 -4.94
N ALA A 118 -4.84 7.76 -6.16
CA ALA A 118 -5.79 8.60 -6.89
C ALA A 118 -6.99 7.70 -7.18
N LEU A 119 -8.22 8.23 -7.07
CA LEU A 119 -9.46 7.54 -7.45
C LEU A 119 -9.50 7.26 -8.96
N ALA A 120 -8.57 6.45 -9.44
CA ALA A 120 -8.35 6.19 -10.83
C ALA A 120 -9.37 5.15 -11.30
N LYS A 121 -10.03 5.47 -12.40
CA LYS A 121 -11.12 4.66 -12.93
C LYS A 121 -10.61 3.30 -13.40
N LEU A 122 -11.39 2.27 -13.12
CA LEU A 122 -11.24 0.92 -13.65
C LEU A 122 -12.22 0.73 -14.80
N TYR A 123 -11.70 0.30 -15.94
CA TYR A 123 -12.51 0.06 -17.14
C TYR A 123 -12.70 -1.42 -17.40
N LYS A 124 -13.85 -1.75 -17.96
CA LYS A 124 -14.23 -3.09 -18.42
C LYS A 124 -14.42 -3.06 -19.92
N ILE A 125 -13.68 -3.94 -20.60
CA ILE A 125 -13.82 -4.16 -22.04
C ILE A 125 -14.60 -5.46 -22.26
N THR A 126 -15.62 -5.38 -23.12
CA THR A 126 -16.48 -6.51 -23.50
C THR A 126 -16.42 -6.72 -25.01
N ASN A 127 -16.82 -7.90 -25.46
CA ASN A 127 -16.95 -8.25 -26.89
C ASN A 127 -15.62 -8.28 -27.68
N LEU A 128 -14.48 -8.61 -27.06
CA LEU A 128 -13.22 -8.77 -27.80
C LEU A 128 -13.16 -10.04 -28.67
N ASN A 129 -14.16 -10.93 -28.59
CA ASN A 129 -14.22 -12.21 -29.31
C ASN A 129 -12.93 -13.04 -29.22
N LEU A 130 -12.23 -12.96 -28.08
CA LEU A 130 -11.03 -13.75 -27.81
C LEU A 130 -11.41 -15.20 -27.49
N SER A 131 -10.62 -16.15 -28.00
CA SER A 131 -10.77 -17.55 -27.61
C SER A 131 -10.33 -17.76 -26.15
N LEU A 132 -10.84 -18.81 -25.51
CA LEU A 132 -10.44 -19.16 -24.13
C LEU A 132 -8.92 -19.35 -23.99
N GLN A 133 -8.27 -19.93 -25.01
CA GLN A 133 -6.80 -20.08 -25.03
C GLN A 133 -6.08 -18.73 -25.06
N GLN A 134 -6.56 -17.77 -25.85
CA GLN A 134 -6.00 -16.42 -25.90
C GLN A 134 -6.16 -15.67 -24.57
N ILE A 135 -7.32 -15.80 -23.93
CA ILE A 135 -7.57 -15.19 -22.62
C ILE A 135 -6.66 -15.79 -21.55
N GLN A 136 -6.48 -17.12 -21.57
CA GLN A 136 -5.56 -17.81 -20.67
C GLN A 136 -4.11 -17.38 -20.89
N ALA A 137 -3.70 -17.19 -22.15
CA ALA A 137 -2.37 -16.69 -22.47
C ALA A 137 -2.16 -15.27 -21.90
N VAL A 138 -3.11 -14.35 -22.10
CA VAL A 138 -3.05 -12.99 -21.52
C VAL A 138 -3.02 -13.04 -20.00
N ARG A 139 -3.84 -13.89 -19.37
CA ARG A 139 -3.82 -14.08 -17.92
C ARG A 139 -2.48 -14.61 -17.43
N GLN A 140 -1.83 -15.51 -18.17
CA GLN A 140 -0.50 -16.02 -17.80
C GLN A 140 0.58 -14.96 -17.95
N THR A 141 0.52 -14.12 -19.00
CA THR A 141 1.43 -12.98 -19.17
C THR A 141 1.35 -12.03 -17.98
N TYR A 142 0.13 -11.76 -17.48
CA TYR A 142 -0.12 -10.88 -16.34
C TYR A 142 -0.55 -11.63 -15.07
N TRP A 143 0.05 -12.79 -14.81
CA TRP A 143 -0.37 -13.71 -13.74
C TRP A 143 -0.37 -13.05 -12.35
N GLY A 144 0.64 -12.22 -12.05
CA GLY A 144 0.80 -11.58 -10.75
C GLY A 144 -0.33 -10.60 -10.43
N LEU A 145 -0.62 -9.68 -11.36
CA LEU A 145 -1.77 -8.76 -11.23
C LEU A 145 -3.09 -9.53 -11.13
N ASN A 146 -3.29 -10.53 -12.00
CA ASN A 146 -4.53 -11.31 -12.00
C ASN A 146 -4.72 -12.09 -10.69
N THR A 147 -3.63 -12.58 -10.10
CA THR A 147 -3.65 -13.26 -8.80
C THR A 147 -3.94 -12.28 -7.67
N LEU A 148 -3.32 -11.10 -7.67
CA LEU A 148 -3.58 -10.04 -6.69
C LEU A 148 -5.05 -9.58 -6.73
N MET A 149 -5.57 -9.30 -7.93
CA MET A 149 -6.97 -8.89 -8.11
C MET A 149 -7.95 -10.00 -7.73
N GLN A 150 -7.58 -11.28 -7.92
CA GLN A 150 -8.39 -12.43 -7.49
C GLN A 150 -8.38 -12.60 -5.96
N TRP A 151 -7.27 -12.30 -5.29
CA TRP A 151 -7.20 -12.29 -3.83
C TRP A 151 -8.04 -11.14 -3.26
N GLY A 152 -8.06 -10.01 -3.96
CA GLY A 152 -8.83 -8.83 -3.59
C GLY A 152 -8.13 -8.02 -2.50
N GLU A 153 -8.34 -6.72 -2.55
CA GLU A 153 -7.73 -5.74 -1.64
C GLU A 153 -8.01 -6.08 -0.17
N LEU A 154 -9.23 -6.51 0.16
CA LEU A 154 -9.61 -6.85 1.54
C LEU A 154 -8.75 -7.99 2.10
N ARG A 155 -8.43 -9.03 1.31
CA ARG A 155 -7.57 -10.12 1.80
C ARG A 155 -6.12 -9.68 1.95
N LEU A 156 -5.63 -8.81 1.06
CA LEU A 156 -4.29 -8.23 1.17
C LEU A 156 -4.17 -7.36 2.43
N ILE A 157 -5.22 -6.59 2.75
CA ILE A 157 -5.32 -5.85 4.01
C ILE A 157 -5.26 -6.82 5.20
N TRP A 158 -6.00 -7.93 5.20
CA TRP A 158 -5.92 -8.93 6.28
C TRP A 158 -4.55 -9.59 6.42
N ILE A 159 -3.89 -9.89 5.29
CA ILE A 159 -2.51 -10.40 5.29
C ILE A 159 -1.56 -9.35 5.89
N SER A 160 -1.70 -8.09 5.51
CA SER A 160 -0.97 -6.97 6.08
C SER A 160 -1.20 -6.83 7.60
N VAL A 161 -2.45 -6.94 8.07
CA VAL A 161 -2.77 -6.94 9.51
C VAL A 161 -2.02 -8.08 10.20
N GLY A 162 -2.11 -9.30 9.65
CA GLY A 162 -1.46 -10.48 10.22
C GLY A 162 0.07 -10.37 10.26
N LEU A 163 0.68 -9.87 9.19
CA LEU A 163 2.13 -9.61 9.12
C LEU A 163 2.56 -8.53 10.12
N SER A 164 1.76 -7.48 10.28
CA SER A 164 2.01 -6.43 11.27
C SER A 164 1.90 -6.95 12.69
N LEU A 165 0.90 -7.80 12.96
CA LEU A 165 0.66 -8.39 14.28
C LEU A 165 1.79 -9.34 14.67
N THR A 166 2.26 -10.16 13.74
CA THR A 166 3.44 -11.01 13.94
C THR A 166 4.72 -10.20 14.16
N ALA A 167 4.89 -9.06 13.47
CA ALA A 167 6.00 -8.13 13.70
C ALA A 167 5.99 -7.59 15.13
N GLY A 168 4.82 -7.11 15.58
CA GLY A 168 4.62 -6.59 16.92
C GLY A 168 4.91 -7.66 17.98
N MET A 169 4.37 -8.87 17.83
CA MET A 169 4.64 -9.97 18.76
C MET A 169 6.13 -10.36 18.81
N ASN A 170 6.80 -10.43 17.66
CA ASN A 170 8.24 -10.70 17.61
C ASN A 170 9.04 -9.60 18.35
N ALA A 171 8.64 -8.33 18.20
CA ALA A 171 9.23 -7.22 18.93
C ALA A 171 9.03 -7.32 20.45
N VAL A 172 7.81 -7.67 20.91
CA VAL A 172 7.52 -7.91 22.34
C VAL A 172 8.42 -9.01 22.88
N VAL A 173 8.49 -10.16 22.19
CA VAL A 173 9.26 -11.33 22.64
C VAL A 173 10.75 -11.03 22.65
N PHE A 174 11.26 -10.33 21.64
CA PHE A 174 12.67 -9.97 21.55
C PHE A 174 13.08 -8.98 22.65
N ALA A 175 12.28 -7.92 22.87
CA ALA A 175 12.45 -6.96 23.94
C ALA A 175 12.40 -7.62 25.33
N TRP A 176 11.48 -8.58 25.49
CA TRP A 176 11.30 -9.31 26.73
C TRP A 176 12.45 -10.27 27.03
N LEU A 177 12.90 -11.06 26.06
CA LEU A 177 13.90 -12.10 26.29
C LEU A 177 15.35 -11.60 26.27
N TYR A 178 15.65 -10.55 25.51
CA TYR A 178 17.03 -10.07 25.29
C TYR A 178 17.18 -8.60 25.69
N PRO A 179 17.44 -8.25 26.95
CA PRO A 179 17.57 -6.85 27.39
C PRO A 179 18.98 -6.26 27.12
N GLY A 180 19.55 -6.55 25.94
CA GLY A 180 20.86 -6.05 25.52
C GLY A 180 20.81 -4.61 24.99
N ILE A 181 21.98 -4.03 24.71
CA ILE A 181 22.04 -2.63 24.22
C ILE A 181 21.27 -2.44 22.90
N TRP A 182 21.33 -3.43 22.01
CA TRP A 182 20.62 -3.42 20.73
C TRP A 182 19.11 -3.50 20.87
N SER A 183 18.59 -4.29 21.82
CA SER A 183 17.15 -4.35 22.04
C SER A 183 16.64 -3.08 22.71
N LYS A 184 17.41 -2.47 23.60
CA LYS A 184 17.06 -1.16 24.19
C LYS A 184 16.98 -0.09 23.10
N GLY A 185 17.93 -0.07 22.17
CA GLY A 185 17.88 0.81 21.00
C GLY A 185 16.65 0.55 20.13
N PHE A 186 16.39 -0.71 19.78
CA PHE A 186 15.23 -1.11 18.98
C PHE A 186 13.89 -0.76 19.63
N VAL A 187 13.72 -1.06 20.92
CA VAL A 187 12.52 -0.74 21.71
C VAL A 187 12.32 0.76 21.79
N SER A 188 13.39 1.53 22.01
CA SER A 188 13.32 2.99 22.07
C SER A 188 12.88 3.58 20.72
N PHE A 189 13.44 3.06 19.63
CA PHE A 189 13.04 3.44 18.28
C PHE A 189 11.58 3.10 18.01
N ALA A 190 11.14 1.87 18.34
CA ALA A 190 9.76 1.42 18.17
C ALA A 190 8.75 2.28 18.95
N CYS A 191 9.04 2.58 20.22
CA CYS A 191 8.21 3.46 21.04
C CYS A 191 8.16 4.89 20.46
N GLY A 192 9.31 5.42 20.04
CA GLY A 192 9.37 6.74 19.40
C GLY A 192 8.54 6.82 18.14
N PHE A 193 8.65 5.82 17.27
CA PHE A 193 7.88 5.75 16.05
C PHE A 193 6.37 5.57 16.30
N GLY A 194 6.00 4.75 17.28
CA GLY A 194 4.60 4.60 17.70
C GLY A 194 3.99 5.94 18.15
N VAL A 195 4.73 6.74 18.94
CA VAL A 195 4.27 8.07 19.36
C VAL A 195 4.23 9.06 18.20
N TYR A 196 5.22 9.02 17.29
CA TYR A 196 5.19 9.81 16.05
C TYR A 196 3.87 9.59 15.30
N GLN A 197 3.47 8.33 15.07
CA GLN A 197 2.23 8.03 14.36
C GLN A 197 0.97 8.42 15.13
N LEU A 198 0.97 8.23 16.45
CA LEU A 198 -0.16 8.67 17.28
C LEU A 198 -0.33 10.18 17.24
N ALA A 199 0.76 10.94 17.29
CA ALA A 199 0.74 12.39 17.20
C ALA A 199 0.32 12.86 15.80
N GLU A 200 0.89 12.29 14.73
CA GLU A 200 0.51 12.61 13.35
C GLU A 200 -0.96 12.28 13.08
N GLY A 201 -1.42 11.10 13.50
CA GLY A 201 -2.80 10.65 13.28
C GLY A 201 -3.84 11.41 14.12
N SER A 202 -3.50 11.82 15.34
CA SER A 202 -4.42 12.60 16.19
C SER A 202 -4.52 14.05 15.75
N LEU A 203 -3.38 14.71 15.49
CA LEU A 203 -3.36 16.11 15.06
C LEU A 203 -3.78 16.27 13.59
N GLY A 204 -3.45 15.31 12.73
CA GLY A 204 -3.86 15.30 11.32
C GLY A 204 -5.35 15.10 11.11
N ARG A 205 -6.10 14.64 12.13
CA ARG A 205 -7.57 14.52 12.08
C ARG A 205 -8.31 15.79 12.52
N VAL A 206 -7.59 16.82 12.97
CA VAL A 206 -8.21 18.10 13.31
C VAL A 206 -8.74 18.74 12.03
N PRO A 207 -10.05 19.02 11.92
CA PRO A 207 -10.63 19.57 10.71
C PRO A 207 -10.13 20.99 10.46
N PHE A 208 -9.92 21.34 9.19
CA PHE A 208 -9.35 22.62 8.80
C PHE A 208 -10.18 23.83 9.25
N ASP A 209 -11.49 23.67 9.40
CA ASP A 209 -12.39 24.72 9.89
C ASP A 209 -12.11 25.12 11.35
N VAL A 210 -11.44 24.25 12.13
CA VAL A 210 -11.06 24.54 13.52
C VAL A 210 -9.76 25.34 13.59
N ILE A 211 -8.87 25.20 12.60
CA ILE A 211 -7.54 25.84 12.61
C ILE A 211 -7.47 27.12 11.79
N THR A 212 -8.29 27.25 10.74
CA THR A 212 -8.32 28.46 9.89
C THR A 212 -8.66 29.74 10.66
N PRO A 213 -9.48 29.74 11.73
CA PRO A 213 -9.70 30.94 12.55
C PRO A 213 -8.46 31.42 13.31
N TYR A 214 -7.45 30.56 13.49
CA TYR A 214 -6.18 30.90 14.14
C TYR A 214 -5.12 31.41 13.15
N GLY A 215 -5.51 31.65 11.89
CA GLY A 215 -4.61 32.17 10.86
C GLY A 215 -3.65 31.14 10.26
N LEU A 216 -3.87 29.84 10.51
CA LEU A 216 -3.07 28.76 9.93
C LEU A 216 -3.70 28.28 8.62
N THR A 217 -2.91 28.25 7.55
CA THR A 217 -3.34 27.60 6.31
C THR A 217 -3.26 26.07 6.44
N PRO A 218 -3.98 25.29 5.61
CA PRO A 218 -3.87 23.83 5.60
C PRO A 218 -2.43 23.33 5.41
N ASN A 219 -1.62 24.05 4.63
CA ASN A 219 -0.22 23.72 4.40
C ASN A 219 0.63 23.98 5.66
N ASP A 220 0.41 25.10 6.35
CA ASP A 220 1.11 25.40 7.61
C ASP A 220 0.78 24.36 8.69
N TRP A 221 -0.50 23.96 8.78
CA TRP A 221 -0.94 22.93 9.70
C TRP A 221 -0.28 21.58 9.43
N PHE A 222 -0.17 21.19 8.17
CA PHE A 222 0.53 19.97 7.79
C PHE A 222 1.98 19.94 8.29
N TRP A 223 2.70 21.06 8.14
CA TRP A 223 4.07 21.19 8.66
C TRP A 223 4.12 21.17 10.19
N VAL A 224 3.17 21.83 10.86
CA VAL A 224 3.05 21.81 12.32
C VAL A 224 2.80 20.39 12.83
N VAL A 225 1.85 19.68 12.24
CA VAL A 225 1.52 18.27 12.58
C VAL A 225 2.76 17.40 12.45
N ARG A 226 3.47 17.48 11.32
CA ARG A 226 4.70 16.71 11.10
C ARG A 226 5.80 17.09 12.10
N GLY A 227 6.02 18.39 12.32
CA GLY A 227 7.02 18.87 13.27
C GLY A 227 6.78 18.37 14.69
N VAL A 228 5.53 18.47 15.18
CA VAL A 228 5.13 17.99 16.49
C VAL A 228 5.25 16.47 16.58
N ALA A 229 4.83 15.74 15.55
CA ALA A 229 4.95 14.29 15.51
C ALA A 229 6.41 13.83 15.59
N ILE A 230 7.30 14.44 14.81
CA ILE A 230 8.75 14.15 14.83
C ILE A 230 9.33 14.45 16.20
N ALA A 231 9.03 15.62 16.77
CA ALA A 231 9.52 16.02 18.08
C ALA A 231 9.06 15.05 19.19
N ALA A 232 7.77 14.69 19.19
CA ALA A 232 7.20 13.74 20.14
C ALA A 232 7.83 12.35 20.01
N GLY A 233 8.07 11.89 18.78
CA GLY A 233 8.74 10.62 18.50
C GLY A 233 10.19 10.59 18.99
N ILE A 234 10.97 11.63 18.68
CA ILE A 234 12.37 11.73 19.12
C ILE A 234 12.45 11.83 20.65
N ALA A 235 11.62 12.67 21.26
CA ALA A 235 11.57 12.83 22.72
C ALA A 235 11.25 11.48 23.40
N THR A 236 10.25 10.75 22.88
CA THR A 236 9.87 9.42 23.39
C THR A 236 11.01 8.41 23.23
N MET A 237 11.70 8.42 22.09
CA MET A 237 12.86 7.55 21.85
C MET A 237 13.96 7.82 22.88
N MET A 238 14.30 9.09 23.12
CA MET A 238 15.33 9.46 24.09
C MET A 238 14.93 9.08 25.52
N VAL A 239 13.70 9.39 25.94
CA VAL A 239 13.19 9.07 27.28
C VAL A 239 13.14 7.55 27.49
N THR A 240 12.67 6.80 26.49
CA THR A 240 12.61 5.33 26.57
C THR A 240 14.01 4.73 26.67
N ALA A 241 14.99 5.26 25.93
CA ALA A 241 16.39 4.81 26.00
C ALA A 241 16.98 5.05 27.40
N LEU A 242 16.75 6.24 27.98
CA LEU A 242 17.20 6.59 29.33
C LEU A 242 16.57 5.69 30.41
N LEU A 243 15.26 5.46 30.31
CA LEU A 243 14.52 4.59 31.23
C LEU A 243 15.03 3.15 31.17
N LEU A 244 15.24 2.62 29.96
CA LEU A 244 15.76 1.26 29.76
C LEU A 244 17.22 1.11 30.17
N TRP A 245 17.99 2.20 30.21
CA TRP A 245 19.37 2.19 30.70
C TRP A 245 19.44 1.97 32.22
N HIS A 246 18.47 2.49 32.97
CA HIS A 246 18.34 2.24 34.39
C HIS A 246 17.76 0.84 34.67
N ARG A 247 18.08 0.25 35.83
CA ARG A 247 17.49 -1.04 36.25
C ARG A 247 16.00 -0.87 36.49
N VAL A 248 15.21 -1.22 35.48
CA VAL A 248 13.74 -1.18 35.56
C VAL A 248 13.20 -2.48 36.15
N GLY A 249 12.14 -2.36 36.96
CA GLY A 249 11.43 -3.52 37.52
C GLY A 249 10.79 -4.41 36.44
N HIS A 250 10.45 -5.65 36.80
CA HIS A 250 9.84 -6.62 35.88
C HIS A 250 8.55 -6.10 35.23
N PHE A 251 7.70 -5.40 35.97
CA PHE A 251 6.44 -4.86 35.47
C PHE A 251 6.64 -3.82 34.36
N SER A 252 7.50 -2.82 34.61
CA SER A 252 7.81 -1.79 33.62
C SER A 252 8.45 -2.38 32.35
N ARG A 253 9.21 -3.46 32.49
CA ARG A 253 9.75 -4.19 31.34
C ARG A 253 8.66 -4.84 30.48
N VAL A 254 7.59 -5.36 31.09
CA VAL A 254 6.44 -5.91 30.33
C VAL A 254 5.81 -4.78 29.55
N LEU A 255 5.50 -3.68 30.25
CA LEU A 255 4.82 -2.53 29.68
C LEU A 255 5.60 -1.93 28.50
N ILE A 256 6.90 -1.70 28.67
CA ILE A 256 7.75 -1.17 27.60
C ILE A 256 7.86 -2.16 26.42
N SER A 257 7.92 -3.47 26.68
CA SER A 257 7.94 -4.48 25.62
C SER A 257 6.63 -4.47 24.81
N LEU A 258 5.48 -4.33 25.47
CA LEU A 258 4.17 -4.20 24.83
C LEU A 258 4.06 -2.93 23.99
N ILE A 259 4.54 -1.78 24.51
CA ILE A 259 4.53 -0.51 23.77
C ILE A 259 5.42 -0.60 22.53
N ALA A 260 6.61 -1.21 22.63
CA ALA A 260 7.44 -1.45 21.46
C ALA A 260 6.79 -2.41 20.45
N GLY A 261 6.08 -3.43 20.93
CA GLY A 261 5.26 -4.31 20.09
C GLY A 261 4.20 -3.54 19.30
N ALA A 262 3.46 -2.66 19.98
CA ALA A 262 2.47 -1.80 19.34
C ALA A 262 3.12 -0.83 18.34
N GLY A 263 4.27 -0.23 18.68
CA GLY A 263 5.01 0.66 17.78
C GLY A 263 5.49 -0.04 16.50
N ILE A 264 6.01 -1.27 16.60
CA ILE A 264 6.41 -2.07 15.44
C ILE A 264 5.20 -2.55 14.64
N PHE A 265 4.10 -2.93 15.30
CA PHE A 265 2.84 -3.21 14.62
C PHE A 265 2.41 -2.01 13.78
N SER A 266 2.38 -0.82 14.37
CA SER A 266 2.00 0.43 13.71
C SER A 266 2.93 0.78 12.54
N LEU A 267 4.24 0.57 12.71
CA LEU A 267 5.23 0.76 11.63
C LEU A 267 5.04 -0.21 10.49
N ALA A 268 4.88 -1.49 10.79
CA ALA A 268 4.64 -2.53 9.78
C ALA A 268 3.31 -2.27 9.08
N TRP A 269 2.25 -2.00 9.85
CA TRP A 269 0.92 -1.70 9.33
C TRP A 269 0.94 -0.51 8.41
N TRP A 270 1.61 0.58 8.79
CA TRP A 270 1.70 1.77 7.97
C TRP A 270 2.57 1.53 6.74
N SER A 271 3.68 0.81 6.86
CA SER A 271 4.52 0.46 5.70
C SER A 271 3.76 -0.41 4.70
N PHE A 272 2.96 -1.37 5.18
CA PHE A 272 2.15 -2.22 4.32
C PHE A 272 0.89 -1.53 3.80
N SER A 273 0.20 -0.75 4.61
CA SER A 273 -1.02 -0.04 4.20
C SER A 273 -0.72 1.17 3.33
N TRP A 274 0.44 1.82 3.50
CA TRP A 274 0.92 2.83 2.55
C TRP A 274 1.27 2.16 1.23
N ASN A 275 1.98 1.03 1.21
CA ASN A 275 2.25 0.36 -0.06
C ASN A 275 0.98 -0.21 -0.70
N VAL A 276 0.06 -0.83 0.07
CA VAL A 276 -1.24 -1.32 -0.43
C VAL A 276 -2.19 -0.18 -0.78
N GLY A 277 -2.02 1.00 -0.20
CA GLY A 277 -2.77 2.23 -0.48
C GLY A 277 -2.16 3.09 -1.61
N TYR A 278 -1.08 2.63 -2.22
CA TYR A 278 -0.49 3.14 -3.46
C TYR A 278 -0.36 2.04 -4.54
N VAL A 279 -0.84 0.82 -4.23
CA VAL A 279 -1.13 -0.30 -5.15
C VAL A 279 -2.60 -0.19 -5.52
#